data_AF-A0AAE0HFC8-F1
#
_entry.id   AF-A0AAE0HFC8-F1
#
_cell.length_a   1.000
_cell.length_b   1.000
_cell.length_c   1.000
_cell.angle_alpha   90.00
_cell.angle_beta   90.00
_cell.angle_gamma   90.00
#
_symmetry.space_group_name_H-M   'P 1'
#
loop_
_entity.id
_entity.type
_entity.pdbx_description
1 polymer ?
#
loop_
_entity_poly.entity_id
_entity_poly.type
_entity_poly.pdbx_seq_one_letter_code
_entity_poly.pdbx_strand_id
1 'polypeptide(L)'
;MTAQWNPEKLLSIRGRPMYCDGGIQCHGANHGTGPRCRWTKGGRPEEKSDVTNAEIILRKMATNPPSSVTSEQLRSLAKLCLCRDHHMTQMQVERVVRGWDVIVQLAVAAYTPPRAAPVPATPAPIKAPTPTLTPFASAQFDTTQWQTMNWQTTLAGPAAGFGVANISTQSSQSTTNGAQHQHADAPSGFTTRNSAAARTPEQELAAVQEQLAALRLENTELREKERRLETLTAEYSTARQRREEERASTQTELSTLQGENNRLRQEQQRLEKLDAEYSAFRESTEAELAATQEKVLGLQSQSSELAESQQEQLEHLKSEHSEFLSQLENELEAVKEELSQADADKQHLKASLTQELTALQQEHEAALAQKDAALTIALHDATASLQTLREEHTALQATHATTTTSLHEATTRFHETTTSLQTLHKTHHALEQTHRELSVSLHQRDLALQARDTALQQQTITLQEQTTTLQEQTATLHQQTTELQHARADNARLLYALKLAEARSMSIPQPPYLGGRAGSGSWVKRVRGWVKRLGPA
;
A
#
# COMPACT_ATOMS: atom_id res chain seq x y z
N MET A 1 -22.61 -13.35 -52.83
CA MET A 1 -21.93 -12.23 -52.13
C MET A 1 -21.02 -12.84 -51.09
N THR A 2 -19.70 -12.70 -51.19
CA THR A 2 -18.76 -13.13 -50.15
C THR A 2 -18.87 -12.15 -48.97
N ALA A 3 -19.36 -12.61 -47.83
CA ALA A 3 -19.44 -11.80 -46.62
C ALA A 3 -18.03 -11.56 -46.09
N GLN A 4 -17.45 -10.39 -46.39
CA GLN A 4 -16.15 -10.00 -45.85
C GLN A 4 -16.24 -9.96 -44.33
N TRP A 5 -15.38 -10.74 -43.66
CA TRP A 5 -15.29 -10.76 -42.21
C TRP A 5 -14.90 -9.36 -41.69
N ASN A 6 -15.85 -8.73 -41.00
CA ASN A 6 -15.68 -7.42 -40.38
C ASN A 6 -16.32 -7.47 -38.98
N PRO A 7 -15.53 -7.76 -37.92
CA PRO A 7 -16.08 -7.96 -36.58
C PRO A 7 -16.74 -6.70 -36.02
N GLU A 8 -16.24 -5.50 -36.33
CA GLU A 8 -16.84 -4.23 -35.89
C GLU A 8 -18.28 -4.10 -36.38
N LYS A 9 -18.50 -4.33 -37.68
CA LYS A 9 -19.83 -4.25 -38.31
C LYS A 9 -20.76 -5.40 -37.90
N LEU A 10 -20.22 -6.62 -37.78
CA LEU A 10 -21.01 -7.83 -37.48
C LEU A 10 -21.42 -7.90 -36.01
N LEU A 11 -20.52 -7.57 -35.08
CA LEU A 11 -20.82 -7.47 -33.64
C LEU A 11 -21.57 -6.18 -33.29
N SER A 12 -21.81 -5.31 -34.29
CA SER A 12 -22.49 -4.00 -34.18
C SER A 12 -21.80 -2.99 -33.25
N ILE A 13 -20.51 -3.18 -32.97
CA ILE A 13 -19.70 -2.32 -32.09
C ILE A 13 -19.29 -1.08 -32.91
N ARG A 14 -20.23 -0.17 -33.16
CA ARG A 14 -19.95 1.03 -33.97
C ARG A 14 -19.15 2.06 -33.17
N GLY A 15 -17.98 2.43 -33.67
CA GLY A 15 -17.52 3.81 -33.55
C GLY A 15 -18.45 4.72 -34.35
N ARG A 16 -18.91 5.84 -33.80
CA ARG A 16 -19.61 6.86 -34.60
C ARG A 16 -18.57 7.85 -35.16
N PRO A 17 -18.39 7.96 -36.49
CA PRO A 17 -17.48 8.94 -37.08
C PRO A 17 -17.99 10.40 -37.00
N MET A 18 -19.07 10.66 -36.25
CA MET A 18 -19.75 11.97 -36.18
C MET A 18 -19.46 12.78 -34.91
N TYR A 19 -18.66 12.23 -33.99
CA TYR A 19 -18.11 12.96 -32.85
C TYR A 19 -16.59 12.76 -32.87
N CYS A 20 -15.82 13.84 -32.75
CA CYS A 20 -14.39 13.87 -33.04
C CYS A 20 -13.50 13.02 -32.10
N ASP A 21 -14.07 12.40 -31.08
CA ASP A 21 -13.36 11.75 -29.97
C ASP A 21 -13.33 10.21 -30.06
N GLY A 22 -13.67 9.61 -31.21
CA GLY A 22 -13.37 8.20 -31.53
C GLY A 22 -14.07 7.12 -30.66
N GLY A 23 -15.09 7.49 -29.89
CA GLY A 23 -15.64 6.61 -28.87
C GLY A 23 -16.50 5.43 -29.36
N ILE A 24 -16.56 4.37 -28.55
CA ILE A 24 -17.29 3.12 -28.81
C ILE A 24 -18.69 3.16 -28.17
N GLN A 25 -19.74 2.89 -28.96
CA GLN A 25 -21.11 2.85 -28.43
C GLN A 25 -21.38 1.57 -27.61
N CYS A 26 -21.88 1.72 -26.38
CA CYS A 26 -22.16 0.61 -25.47
C CYS A 26 -23.30 -0.31 -25.97
N HIS A 27 -23.11 -1.63 -25.88
CA HIS A 27 -24.12 -2.64 -26.20
C HIS A 27 -25.03 -2.97 -25.01
N GLY A 28 -26.02 -2.10 -24.75
CA GLY A 28 -27.13 -2.42 -23.87
C GLY A 28 -28.12 -3.38 -24.52
N ALA A 29 -28.31 -4.57 -23.94
CA ALA A 29 -29.27 -5.56 -24.45
C ALA A 29 -30.71 -5.01 -24.43
N ASN A 30 -31.36 -5.02 -25.60
CA ASN A 30 -32.59 -4.29 -25.88
C ASN A 30 -33.86 -5.03 -25.38
N HIS A 31 -34.01 -5.19 -24.06
CA HIS A 31 -35.18 -5.82 -23.44
C HIS A 31 -36.37 -4.86 -23.35
N GLY A 32 -37.10 -4.72 -24.47
CA GLY A 32 -38.52 -4.32 -24.54
C GLY A 32 -38.92 -2.89 -24.15
N THR A 33 -38.49 -2.39 -22.99
CA THR A 33 -39.07 -1.20 -22.32
C THR A 33 -38.08 -0.26 -21.65
N GLY A 34 -36.79 -0.63 -21.55
CA GLY A 34 -35.75 0.21 -20.95
C GLY A 34 -35.09 1.17 -21.95
N PRO A 35 -34.62 2.37 -21.51
CA PRO A 35 -33.81 3.23 -22.36
C PRO A 35 -32.51 2.52 -22.76
N ARG A 36 -32.24 2.43 -24.07
CA ARG A 36 -30.96 1.87 -24.54
C ARG A 36 -29.82 2.68 -23.91
N CYS A 37 -28.83 1.99 -23.35
CA CYS A 37 -27.60 2.64 -22.89
C CYS A 37 -26.93 3.32 -24.10
N ARG A 38 -27.20 4.61 -24.27
CA ARG A 38 -26.75 5.41 -25.42
C ARG A 38 -25.39 6.05 -25.16
N TRP A 39 -24.68 5.54 -24.16
CA TRP A 39 -23.37 5.99 -23.75
C TRP A 39 -22.33 5.56 -24.77
N THR A 40 -21.44 6.49 -25.07
CA THR A 40 -20.24 6.27 -25.89
C THR A 40 -19.06 6.29 -24.94
N LYS A 41 -18.35 5.17 -24.79
CA LYS A 41 -17.08 5.13 -24.05
C LYS A 41 -16.02 5.90 -24.83
N GLY A 42 -15.15 6.62 -24.11
CA GLY A 42 -14.04 7.40 -24.67
C GLY A 42 -14.18 8.91 -24.48
N GLY A 43 -15.35 9.38 -23.99
CA GLY A 43 -15.55 10.78 -23.63
C GLY A 43 -14.77 11.21 -22.39
N ARG A 44 -14.36 10.26 -21.54
CA ARG A 44 -13.52 10.51 -20.37
C ARG A 44 -12.07 10.05 -20.59
N PRO A 45 -11.05 10.71 -20.02
CA PRO A 45 -9.65 10.31 -20.17
C PRO A 45 -9.38 8.85 -19.79
N GLU A 46 -9.99 8.38 -18.70
CA GLU A 46 -9.85 7.02 -18.18
C GLU A 46 -10.52 5.93 -19.06
N GLU A 47 -11.40 6.32 -20.00
CA GLU A 47 -12.04 5.40 -20.95
C GLU A 47 -11.28 5.27 -22.27
N LYS A 48 -10.28 6.13 -22.53
CA LYS A 48 -9.50 6.10 -23.79
C LYS A 48 -8.66 4.83 -23.93
N SER A 49 -8.17 4.28 -22.82
CA SER A 49 -7.51 2.97 -22.78
C SER A 49 -8.47 1.83 -23.11
N ASP A 50 -9.70 1.85 -22.58
CA ASP A 50 -10.74 0.86 -22.90
C ASP A 50 -11.05 0.84 -24.40
N VAL A 51 -11.21 2.02 -25.01
CA VAL A 51 -11.42 2.18 -26.46
C VAL A 51 -10.24 1.64 -27.25
N THR A 52 -9.02 2.05 -26.91
CA THR A 52 -7.78 1.60 -27.58
C THR A 52 -7.63 0.07 -27.52
N ASN A 53 -7.89 -0.52 -26.35
CA ASN A 53 -7.82 -1.98 -26.15
C ASN A 53 -8.88 -2.73 -26.97
N ALA A 54 -10.10 -2.19 -27.05
CA ALA A 54 -11.17 -2.78 -27.87
C ALA A 54 -10.85 -2.69 -29.37
N GLU A 55 -10.28 -1.58 -29.85
CA GLU A 55 -9.78 -1.46 -31.22
C GLU A 55 -8.67 -2.48 -31.53
N ILE A 56 -7.70 -2.67 -30.62
CA ILE A 56 -6.62 -3.65 -30.78
C ILE A 56 -7.20 -5.06 -30.93
N ILE A 57 -8.18 -5.42 -30.09
CA ILE A 57 -8.86 -6.72 -30.16
C ILE A 57 -9.64 -6.85 -31.47
N LEU A 58 -10.41 -5.85 -31.88
CA LEU A 58 -11.17 -5.86 -33.14
C LEU A 58 -10.26 -5.96 -34.37
N ARG A 59 -9.14 -5.23 -34.38
CA ARG A 59 -8.12 -5.28 -35.45
C ARG A 59 -7.48 -6.67 -35.52
N LYS A 60 -7.14 -7.26 -34.37
CA LYS A 60 -6.63 -8.64 -34.29
C LYS A 60 -7.67 -9.69 -34.71
N MET A 61 -8.95 -9.49 -34.41
CA MET A 61 -10.02 -10.35 -34.93
C MET A 61 -10.16 -10.21 -36.45
N ALA A 62 -10.03 -8.99 -37.01
CA ALA A 62 -10.21 -8.72 -38.43
C ALA A 62 -9.08 -9.27 -39.32
N THR A 63 -7.83 -9.33 -38.81
CA THR A 63 -6.68 -9.90 -39.55
C THR A 63 -6.67 -11.44 -39.56
N ASN A 64 -7.55 -12.08 -38.81
CA ASN A 64 -7.63 -13.52 -38.65
C ASN A 64 -8.97 -14.06 -39.19
N PRO A 65 -9.06 -15.34 -39.61
CA PRO A 65 -10.32 -15.94 -39.99
C PRO A 65 -11.27 -16.00 -38.77
N PRO A 66 -12.60 -15.93 -38.96
CA PRO A 66 -13.55 -15.98 -37.84
C PRO A 66 -13.44 -17.26 -37.00
N SER A 67 -12.87 -18.34 -37.55
CA SER A 67 -12.66 -19.61 -36.85
C SER A 67 -11.57 -19.60 -35.79
N SER A 68 -10.71 -18.56 -35.72
CA SER A 68 -9.72 -18.41 -34.65
C SER A 68 -10.13 -17.41 -33.56
N VAL A 69 -11.34 -16.85 -33.65
CA VAL A 69 -11.90 -15.95 -32.63
C VAL A 69 -12.34 -16.80 -31.44
N THR A 70 -11.75 -16.55 -30.26
CA THR A 70 -12.05 -17.33 -29.06
C THR A 70 -13.06 -16.62 -28.16
N SER A 71 -13.83 -17.38 -27.37
CA SER A 71 -14.76 -16.82 -26.39
C SER A 71 -14.05 -15.97 -25.32
N GLU A 72 -12.75 -16.19 -25.08
CA GLU A 72 -11.89 -15.35 -24.22
C GLU A 72 -11.70 -13.94 -24.79
N GLN A 73 -11.48 -13.83 -26.11
CA GLN A 73 -11.38 -12.57 -26.81
C GLN A 73 -12.75 -11.86 -26.85
N LEU A 74 -13.84 -12.60 -27.05
CA LEU A 74 -15.20 -12.05 -26.96
C LEU A 74 -15.53 -11.55 -25.54
N ARG A 75 -15.15 -12.27 -24.47
CA ARG A 75 -15.30 -11.80 -23.08
C ARG A 75 -14.52 -10.53 -22.81
N SER A 76 -13.26 -10.48 -23.26
CA SER A 76 -12.41 -9.29 -23.11
C SER A 76 -13.02 -8.09 -23.83
N LEU A 77 -13.45 -8.26 -25.09
CA LEU A 77 -14.14 -7.23 -25.86
C LEU A 77 -15.45 -6.79 -25.21
N ALA A 78 -16.25 -7.72 -24.66
CA ALA A 78 -17.51 -7.41 -24.00
C ALA A 78 -17.30 -6.60 -22.71
N LYS A 79 -16.27 -6.91 -21.91
CA LYS A 79 -15.89 -6.09 -20.73
C LYS A 79 -15.52 -4.66 -21.14
N LEU A 80 -14.78 -4.50 -22.23
CA LEU A 80 -14.37 -3.19 -22.73
C LEU A 80 -15.55 -2.40 -23.34
N CYS A 81 -16.51 -3.06 -24.01
CA CYS A 81 -17.65 -2.41 -24.65
C CYS A 81 -18.91 -2.23 -23.77
N LEU A 82 -18.93 -2.75 -22.54
CA LEU A 82 -20.05 -2.57 -21.59
C LEU A 82 -19.82 -1.35 -20.68
N CYS A 83 -20.90 -0.64 -20.35
CA CYS A 83 -20.88 0.53 -19.48
C CYS A 83 -20.46 0.17 -18.04
N ARG A 84 -19.65 1.03 -17.41
CA ARG A 84 -19.17 0.82 -16.04
C ARG A 84 -20.28 1.03 -15.00
N ASP A 85 -21.11 2.06 -15.21
CA ASP A 85 -22.20 2.46 -14.30
C ASP A 85 -23.51 1.67 -14.54
N HIS A 86 -23.55 0.86 -15.60
CA HIS A 86 -24.64 -0.06 -15.91
C HIS A 86 -24.07 -1.41 -16.36
N HIS A 87 -24.17 -2.40 -15.47
CA HIS A 87 -24.28 -3.83 -15.83
C HIS A 87 -22.99 -4.61 -16.16
N MET A 88 -21.94 -4.46 -15.35
CA MET A 88 -20.77 -5.36 -15.31
C MET A 88 -20.97 -6.66 -14.47
N THR A 89 -22.17 -7.23 -14.39
CA THR A 89 -22.28 -8.59 -13.80
C THR A 89 -21.72 -9.62 -14.80
N GLN A 90 -21.04 -10.66 -14.31
CA GLN A 90 -20.51 -11.74 -15.18
C GLN A 90 -21.62 -12.34 -16.06
N MET A 91 -22.84 -12.48 -15.53
CA MET A 91 -24.01 -12.96 -16.28
C MET A 91 -24.31 -12.12 -17.53
N GLN A 92 -24.12 -10.80 -17.46
CA GLN A 92 -24.39 -9.87 -18.56
C GLN A 92 -23.27 -9.88 -19.60
N VAL A 93 -22.01 -10.00 -19.17
CA VAL A 93 -20.87 -10.30 -20.06
C VAL A 93 -21.12 -11.59 -20.84
N GLU A 94 -21.41 -12.70 -20.16
CA GLU A 94 -21.69 -14.00 -20.80
C GLU A 94 -22.95 -13.98 -21.69
N ARG A 95 -23.92 -13.09 -21.43
CA ARG A 95 -25.09 -12.91 -22.30
C ARG A 95 -24.72 -12.24 -23.61
N VAL A 96 -23.88 -11.19 -23.58
CA VAL A 96 -23.37 -10.53 -24.79
C VAL A 96 -22.47 -11.48 -25.57
N VAL A 97 -21.55 -12.18 -24.89
CA VAL A 97 -20.64 -13.15 -25.50
C VAL A 97 -21.40 -14.26 -26.22
N ARG A 98 -22.44 -14.86 -25.62
CA ARG A 98 -23.28 -15.86 -26.30
C ARG A 98 -23.99 -15.31 -27.55
N GLY A 99 -24.42 -14.05 -27.53
CA GLY A 99 -25.00 -13.40 -28.72
C GLY A 99 -23.97 -13.20 -29.84
N TRP A 100 -22.75 -12.81 -29.48
CA TRP A 100 -21.64 -12.65 -30.42
C TRP A 100 -21.10 -13.99 -30.94
N ASP A 101 -21.07 -15.04 -30.11
CA ASP A 101 -20.59 -16.37 -30.49
C ASP A 101 -21.44 -16.96 -31.63
N VAL A 102 -22.77 -16.81 -31.57
CA VAL A 102 -23.68 -17.17 -32.68
C VAL A 102 -23.36 -16.39 -33.96
N ILE A 103 -23.03 -15.10 -33.87
CA ILE A 103 -22.63 -14.27 -35.03
C ILE A 103 -21.29 -14.74 -35.59
N VAL A 104 -20.33 -15.10 -34.74
CA VAL A 104 -19.04 -15.68 -35.14
C VAL A 104 -19.25 -17.03 -35.83
N GLN A 105 -20.06 -17.92 -35.28
CA GLN A 105 -20.36 -19.23 -35.90
C GLN A 105 -21.02 -19.08 -37.28
N LEU A 106 -21.98 -18.15 -37.44
CA LEU A 106 -22.57 -17.81 -38.73
C LEU A 106 -21.53 -17.24 -39.70
N ALA A 107 -20.59 -16.42 -39.22
CA ALA A 107 -19.48 -15.92 -40.02
C ALA A 107 -18.50 -17.03 -40.42
N VAL A 108 -18.21 -18.00 -39.55
CA VAL A 108 -17.40 -19.19 -39.88
C VAL A 108 -18.06 -20.00 -41.00
N ALA A 109 -19.37 -20.25 -40.90
CA ALA A 109 -20.11 -20.97 -41.93
C ALA A 109 -20.16 -20.23 -43.28
N ALA A 110 -20.17 -18.89 -43.27
CA ALA A 110 -20.18 -18.06 -44.46
C ALA A 110 -18.78 -17.72 -45.03
N TYR A 111 -17.72 -17.91 -44.23
CA TYR A 111 -16.35 -17.53 -44.59
C TYR A 111 -15.74 -18.55 -45.55
N THR A 112 -15.81 -18.25 -46.84
CA THR A 112 -14.96 -18.91 -47.83
C THR A 112 -13.55 -18.35 -47.66
N PRO A 113 -12.53 -19.14 -47.31
CA PRO A 113 -11.17 -18.65 -47.24
C PRO A 113 -10.77 -18.06 -48.60
N PRO A 114 -10.03 -16.94 -48.64
CA PRO A 114 -9.59 -16.35 -49.90
C PRO A 114 -8.84 -17.41 -50.68
N ARG A 115 -9.44 -17.86 -51.81
CA ARG A 115 -8.89 -18.88 -52.68
C ARG A 115 -7.48 -18.44 -53.03
N ALA A 116 -6.48 -19.16 -52.52
CA ALA A 116 -5.08 -18.82 -52.72
C ALA A 116 -4.87 -18.52 -54.20
N ALA A 117 -4.30 -17.34 -54.50
CA ALA A 117 -4.05 -16.93 -55.87
C ALA A 117 -3.33 -18.08 -56.57
N PRO A 118 -3.76 -18.50 -57.79
CA PRO A 118 -3.14 -19.63 -58.46
C PRO A 118 -1.66 -19.35 -58.60
N VAL A 119 -0.84 -20.09 -57.84
CA VAL A 119 0.61 -20.01 -57.92
C VAL A 119 0.96 -20.25 -59.38
N PRO A 120 1.66 -19.33 -60.06
CA PRO A 120 2.02 -19.53 -61.46
C PRO A 120 2.78 -20.85 -61.55
N ALA A 121 2.30 -21.74 -62.41
CA ALA A 121 2.74 -23.13 -62.42
C ALA A 121 4.25 -23.19 -62.68
N THR A 122 5.02 -23.52 -61.63
CA THR A 122 6.43 -23.88 -61.77
C THR A 122 6.51 -25.02 -62.78
N PRO A 123 7.31 -24.91 -63.86
CA PRO A 123 7.40 -25.97 -64.86
C PRO A 123 7.83 -27.28 -64.18
N ALA A 124 7.10 -28.36 -64.48
CA ALA A 124 7.27 -29.62 -63.78
C ALA A 124 8.70 -30.15 -63.96
N PRO A 125 9.36 -30.63 -62.88
CA PRO A 125 10.65 -31.28 -63.03
C PRO A 125 10.47 -32.56 -63.86
N ILE A 126 11.23 -32.67 -64.95
CA ILE A 126 11.27 -33.87 -65.78
C ILE A 126 11.77 -35.01 -64.90
N LYS A 127 10.92 -36.01 -64.65
CA LYS A 127 11.31 -37.22 -63.93
C LYS A 127 12.38 -37.97 -64.71
N ALA A 128 13.62 -37.90 -64.26
CA ALA A 128 14.63 -38.88 -64.60
C ALA A 128 14.20 -40.26 -64.06
N PRO A 129 14.46 -41.36 -64.80
CA PRO A 129 14.09 -42.70 -64.35
C PRO A 129 14.92 -43.13 -63.13
N THR A 130 14.26 -43.77 -62.16
CA THR A 130 14.87 -44.28 -60.93
C THR A 130 15.76 -45.49 -61.25
N PRO A 131 17.06 -45.49 -60.87
CA PRO A 131 17.90 -46.67 -61.02
C PRO A 131 17.59 -47.69 -59.93
N THR A 132 17.31 -48.93 -60.33
CA THR A 132 17.17 -50.06 -59.41
C THR A 132 18.53 -50.44 -58.84
N LEU A 133 18.67 -50.42 -57.52
CA LEU A 133 19.90 -50.85 -56.84
C LEU A 133 20.04 -52.39 -56.89
N THR A 134 21.10 -52.86 -57.53
CA THR A 134 21.68 -54.19 -57.28
C THR A 134 23.10 -54.02 -56.75
N PRO A 135 23.53 -54.80 -55.74
CA PRO A 135 24.85 -54.64 -55.13
C PRO A 135 25.92 -55.18 -56.08
N PHE A 136 26.81 -54.31 -56.58
CA PHE A 136 28.01 -54.74 -57.27
C PHE A 136 29.25 -54.30 -56.50
N ALA A 137 30.25 -55.18 -56.48
CA ALA A 137 31.36 -55.13 -55.55
C ALA A 137 32.34 -53.97 -55.83
N SER A 138 33.06 -53.58 -54.78
CA SER A 138 34.14 -52.61 -54.80
C SER A 138 35.17 -52.90 -55.90
N ALA A 139 35.28 -52.00 -56.87
CA ALA A 139 36.45 -51.87 -57.73
C ALA A 139 36.88 -50.40 -57.70
N GLN A 140 38.10 -50.14 -57.22
CA GLN A 140 38.72 -48.82 -57.34
C GLN A 140 38.90 -48.52 -58.83
N PHE A 141 38.30 -47.43 -59.30
CA PHE A 141 38.55 -46.93 -60.66
C PHE A 141 39.57 -45.80 -60.58
N ASP A 142 40.77 -46.08 -61.11
CA ASP A 142 41.88 -45.14 -61.15
C ASP A 142 41.66 -44.14 -62.30
N THR A 143 41.46 -42.85 -61.97
CA THR A 143 41.03 -41.82 -62.94
C THR A 143 42.14 -41.33 -63.88
N THR A 144 43.26 -42.04 -63.97
CA THR A 144 44.50 -41.60 -64.64
C THR A 144 44.73 -42.24 -66.02
N GLN A 145 43.82 -43.09 -66.52
CA GLN A 145 44.07 -43.92 -67.72
C GLN A 145 43.10 -43.72 -68.89
N TRP A 146 42.76 -42.46 -69.24
CA TRP A 146 41.97 -42.14 -70.46
C TRP A 146 42.53 -41.01 -71.35
N GLN A 147 43.75 -40.55 -71.14
CA GLN A 147 44.37 -39.49 -71.97
C GLN A 147 45.42 -39.95 -72.99
N THR A 148 45.61 -41.26 -73.19
CA THR A 148 46.64 -41.79 -74.10
C THR A 148 46.18 -43.00 -74.92
N MET A 149 45.42 -42.75 -76.00
CA MET A 149 45.73 -43.39 -77.29
C MET A 149 45.07 -42.73 -78.52
N ASN A 150 45.92 -42.42 -79.51
CA ASN A 150 45.64 -42.35 -80.95
C ASN A 150 44.48 -41.45 -81.47
N TRP A 151 44.84 -40.20 -81.78
CA TRP A 151 45.05 -39.83 -83.19
C TRP A 151 46.40 -39.10 -83.32
N GLN A 152 47.36 -39.76 -83.95
CA GLN A 152 48.74 -39.29 -84.08
C GLN A 152 48.97 -38.76 -85.50
N THR A 153 49.82 -37.72 -85.64
CA THR A 153 50.43 -37.24 -86.91
C THR A 153 49.46 -36.67 -87.97
N THR A 154 49.66 -35.49 -88.57
CA THR A 154 50.87 -34.65 -88.70
C THR A 154 50.44 -33.19 -88.90
N LEU A 155 51.13 -32.23 -88.25
CA LEU A 155 51.55 -30.91 -88.77
C LEU A 155 51.93 -29.99 -87.60
N ALA A 156 53.22 -29.93 -87.28
CA ALA A 156 53.76 -28.84 -86.48
C ALA A 156 53.86 -27.57 -87.34
N GLY A 157 53.67 -26.40 -86.73
CA GLY A 157 53.93 -25.10 -87.36
C GLY A 157 55.44 -24.74 -87.37
N PRO A 158 55.83 -23.46 -87.32
CA PRO A 158 55.02 -22.24 -87.29
C PRO A 158 55.36 -21.26 -88.43
N ALA A 159 54.75 -20.07 -88.39
CA ALA A 159 55.09 -18.97 -89.29
C ALA A 159 56.53 -18.47 -89.09
N ALA A 160 57.29 -18.40 -90.18
CA ALA A 160 58.42 -17.50 -90.34
C ALA A 160 58.26 -16.80 -91.70
N GLY A 161 58.16 -15.48 -91.69
CA GLY A 161 57.84 -14.71 -92.89
C GLY A 161 58.98 -14.72 -93.91
N PHE A 162 58.65 -15.02 -95.17
CA PHE A 162 59.55 -14.80 -96.31
C PHE A 162 58.80 -14.25 -97.51
N GLY A 163 59.34 -13.18 -98.09
CA GLY A 163 59.32 -12.92 -99.53
C GLY A 163 57.97 -12.73 -100.21
N VAL A 164 57.51 -11.47 -100.29
CA VAL A 164 56.70 -11.04 -101.44
C VAL A 164 57.53 -11.24 -102.71
N ALA A 165 57.26 -12.31 -103.46
CA ALA A 165 57.91 -12.61 -104.73
C ALA A 165 56.87 -12.55 -105.87
N ASN A 166 56.80 -11.36 -106.45
CA ASN A 166 56.11 -11.01 -107.68
C ASN A 166 56.21 -12.08 -108.80
N ILE A 167 55.15 -12.89 -109.01
CA ILE A 167 55.09 -13.80 -110.16
C ILE A 167 54.59 -13.02 -111.38
N SER A 168 55.57 -12.50 -112.12
CA SER A 168 55.38 -11.96 -113.46
C SER A 168 54.83 -13.03 -114.40
N THR A 169 53.66 -12.78 -115.00
CA THR A 169 53.18 -13.54 -116.17
C THR A 169 54.02 -13.19 -117.39
N GLN A 170 55.24 -13.72 -117.45
CA GLN A 170 56.10 -13.56 -118.61
C GLN A 170 55.68 -14.52 -119.73
N SER A 171 55.30 -13.95 -120.85
CA SER A 171 55.08 -14.66 -122.10
C SER A 171 56.38 -15.29 -122.59
N SER A 172 56.53 -16.60 -122.41
CA SER A 172 57.64 -17.37 -122.98
C SER A 172 57.13 -18.25 -124.11
N GLN A 173 57.31 -17.76 -125.35
CA GLN A 173 57.27 -18.59 -126.53
C GLN A 173 58.34 -19.67 -126.38
N SER A 174 57.95 -20.95 -126.37
CA SER A 174 58.89 -22.07 -126.36
C SER A 174 58.79 -22.82 -127.67
N THR A 175 59.65 -22.43 -128.61
CA THR A 175 59.95 -23.17 -129.83
C THR A 175 61.00 -24.23 -129.50
N THR A 176 60.65 -25.52 -129.62
CA THR A 176 61.62 -26.61 -129.42
C THR A 176 61.47 -27.73 -130.46
N ASN A 177 62.25 -27.55 -131.53
CA ASN A 177 63.04 -28.55 -132.26
C ASN A 177 62.79 -30.06 -132.06
N GLY A 178 62.72 -30.76 -133.19
CA GLY A 178 62.89 -32.20 -133.35
C GLY A 178 62.33 -32.61 -134.72
N ALA A 179 63.15 -32.68 -135.78
CA ALA A 179 63.78 -33.93 -136.25
C ALA A 179 62.74 -34.96 -136.74
N GLN A 180 62.87 -35.60 -137.91
CA GLN A 180 63.99 -35.72 -138.86
C GLN A 180 63.45 -36.35 -140.16
N HIS A 181 64.28 -36.45 -141.21
CA HIS A 181 64.06 -37.31 -142.41
C HIS A 181 62.94 -36.89 -143.38
N GLN A 182 63.00 -37.17 -144.69
CA GLN A 182 64.06 -37.75 -145.54
C GLN A 182 63.85 -37.32 -147.01
N HIS A 183 64.88 -37.55 -147.82
CA HIS A 183 64.96 -37.42 -149.28
C HIS A 183 63.68 -37.79 -150.06
N ALA A 184 63.34 -36.96 -151.04
CA ALA A 184 62.65 -37.39 -152.27
C ALA A 184 63.12 -36.51 -153.43
N ASP A 185 64.19 -37.01 -154.04
CA ASP A 185 64.67 -36.76 -155.39
C ASP A 185 63.63 -36.34 -156.42
N ALA A 186 63.97 -35.33 -157.23
CA ALA A 186 63.29 -35.07 -158.49
C ALA A 186 63.56 -36.25 -159.47
N PRO A 187 62.54 -36.84 -160.11
CA PRO A 187 62.75 -37.96 -161.01
C PRO A 187 63.56 -37.54 -162.24
N SER A 188 64.78 -38.08 -162.36
CA SER A 188 65.54 -38.02 -163.60
C SER A 188 65.01 -39.05 -164.59
N GLY A 189 64.81 -38.63 -165.83
CA GLY A 189 64.68 -39.51 -166.99
C GLY A 189 63.29 -40.05 -167.28
N PHE A 190 62.68 -39.51 -168.33
CA PHE A 190 62.12 -40.39 -169.37
C PHE A 190 62.68 -39.98 -170.73
N THR A 191 63.46 -40.91 -171.29
CA THR A 191 64.12 -40.82 -172.57
C THR A 191 63.18 -41.24 -173.71
N THR A 192 63.70 -41.26 -174.93
CA THR A 192 63.15 -42.01 -176.08
C THR A 192 61.90 -41.43 -176.77
N ARG A 193 62.14 -40.41 -177.58
CA ARG A 193 62.15 -40.55 -179.06
C ARG A 193 61.41 -41.80 -179.57
N ASN A 194 60.11 -41.69 -179.86
CA ASN A 194 59.39 -42.67 -180.67
C ASN A 194 58.94 -42.01 -181.98
N SER A 195 59.65 -42.34 -183.05
CA SER A 195 59.24 -42.09 -184.42
C SER A 195 57.94 -42.85 -184.70
N ALA A 196 56.82 -42.12 -184.77
CA ALA A 196 55.57 -42.68 -185.23
C ALA A 196 55.70 -43.11 -186.70
N ALA A 197 55.91 -44.41 -186.92
CA ALA A 197 55.50 -45.02 -188.18
C ALA A 197 54.01 -44.72 -188.40
N ALA A 198 53.63 -44.39 -189.63
CA ALA A 198 52.29 -43.90 -189.96
C ALA A 198 51.20 -44.84 -189.44
N ARG A 199 50.64 -44.48 -188.28
CA ARG A 199 49.43 -45.07 -187.75
C ARG A 199 48.28 -44.58 -188.61
N THR A 200 47.36 -45.46 -188.98
CA THR A 200 46.14 -45.02 -189.67
C THR A 200 45.36 -44.09 -188.73
N PRO A 201 44.59 -43.10 -189.25
CA PRO A 201 43.84 -42.16 -188.42
C PRO A 201 42.88 -42.85 -187.43
N GLU A 202 42.50 -44.10 -187.71
CA GLU A 202 41.72 -44.97 -186.82
C GLU A 202 42.46 -45.32 -185.51
N GLN A 203 43.78 -45.52 -185.53
CA GLN A 203 44.57 -45.83 -184.34
C GLN A 203 44.82 -44.60 -183.46
N GLU A 204 44.92 -43.42 -184.04
CA GLU A 204 45.00 -42.16 -183.28
C GLU A 204 43.64 -41.82 -182.66
N LEU A 205 42.54 -42.02 -183.41
CA LEU A 205 41.18 -41.88 -182.88
C LEU A 205 40.92 -42.84 -181.71
N ALA A 206 41.36 -44.10 -181.81
CA ALA A 206 41.25 -45.07 -180.72
C ALA A 206 42.04 -44.64 -179.47
N ALA A 207 43.28 -44.18 -179.63
CA ALA A 207 44.09 -43.69 -178.51
C ALA A 207 43.49 -42.44 -177.83
N VAL A 208 42.91 -41.51 -178.61
CA VAL A 208 42.20 -40.34 -178.08
C VAL A 208 40.89 -40.73 -177.40
N GLN A 209 40.16 -41.73 -177.92
CA GLN A 209 38.96 -42.25 -177.27
C GLN A 209 39.28 -42.95 -175.94
N GLU A 210 40.38 -43.71 -175.88
CA GLU A 210 40.87 -44.35 -174.65
C GLU A 210 41.32 -43.30 -173.61
N GLN A 211 42.08 -42.28 -174.03
CA GLN A 211 42.42 -41.14 -173.15
C GLN A 211 41.19 -40.38 -172.66
N LEU A 212 40.18 -40.16 -173.51
CA LEU A 212 38.93 -39.51 -173.12
C LEU A 212 38.12 -40.38 -172.15
N ALA A 213 38.15 -41.71 -172.29
CA ALA A 213 37.54 -42.64 -171.35
C ALA A 213 38.27 -42.63 -170.00
N ALA A 214 39.60 -42.65 -170.00
CA ALA A 214 40.42 -42.54 -168.80
C ALA A 214 40.19 -41.21 -168.06
N LEU A 215 40.20 -40.07 -168.77
CA LEU A 215 39.90 -38.75 -168.19
C LEU A 215 38.46 -38.64 -167.67
N ARG A 216 37.49 -39.32 -168.29
CA ARG A 216 36.11 -39.40 -167.77
C ARG A 216 36.05 -40.20 -166.47
N LEU A 217 36.76 -41.33 -166.40
CA LEU A 217 36.85 -42.16 -165.19
C LEU A 217 37.54 -41.39 -164.05
N GLU A 218 38.67 -40.74 -164.34
CA GLU A 218 39.37 -39.85 -163.41
C GLU A 218 38.46 -38.70 -162.94
N ASN A 219 37.69 -38.08 -163.84
CA ASN A 219 36.74 -37.03 -163.45
C ASN A 219 35.61 -37.56 -162.54
N THR A 220 35.13 -38.78 -162.75
CA THR A 220 34.18 -39.43 -161.82
C THR A 220 34.81 -39.76 -160.47
N GLU A 221 36.07 -40.20 -160.45
CA GLU A 221 36.82 -40.47 -159.21
C GLU A 221 37.11 -39.17 -158.44
N LEU A 222 37.48 -38.09 -159.13
CA LEU A 222 37.66 -36.76 -158.55
C LEU A 222 36.36 -36.22 -157.95
N ARG A 223 35.21 -36.38 -158.63
CA ARG A 223 33.89 -36.02 -158.07
C ARG A 223 33.45 -36.92 -156.92
N GLU A 224 33.96 -38.13 -156.81
CA GLU A 224 33.74 -38.97 -155.63
C GLU A 224 34.65 -38.54 -154.47
N LYS A 225 35.93 -38.24 -154.74
CA LYS A 225 36.86 -37.64 -153.77
C LYS A 225 36.34 -36.30 -153.24
N GLU A 226 35.79 -35.45 -154.10
CA GLU A 226 35.16 -34.18 -153.74
C GLU A 226 33.96 -34.39 -152.80
N ARG A 227 32.99 -35.26 -153.15
CA ARG A 227 31.87 -35.62 -152.27
C ARG A 227 32.32 -36.25 -150.94
N ARG A 228 33.39 -37.05 -150.94
CA ARG A 228 34.00 -37.60 -149.70
C ARG A 228 34.62 -36.48 -148.85
N LEU A 229 35.29 -35.49 -149.46
CA LEU A 229 35.85 -34.33 -148.76
C LEU A 229 34.74 -33.41 -148.21
N GLU A 230 33.65 -33.19 -148.95
CA GLU A 230 32.47 -32.48 -148.46
C GLU A 230 31.86 -33.19 -147.24
N THR A 231 31.69 -34.52 -147.33
CA THR A 231 31.17 -35.35 -146.23
C THR A 231 32.07 -35.27 -145.00
N LEU A 232 33.39 -35.46 -145.17
CA LEU A 232 34.36 -35.32 -144.08
C LEU A 232 34.42 -33.90 -143.49
N THR A 233 34.18 -32.87 -144.30
CA THR A 233 34.13 -31.47 -143.83
C THR A 233 32.86 -31.23 -143.00
N ALA A 234 31.72 -31.80 -143.37
CA ALA A 234 30.49 -31.76 -142.59
C ALA A 234 30.58 -32.59 -141.30
N GLU A 235 31.17 -33.78 -141.35
CA GLU A 235 31.46 -34.60 -140.16
C GLU A 235 32.44 -33.88 -139.21
N TYR A 236 33.49 -33.26 -139.74
CA TYR A 236 34.44 -32.48 -138.96
C TYR A 236 33.78 -31.23 -138.33
N SER A 237 32.93 -30.51 -139.07
CA SER A 237 32.25 -29.32 -138.54
C SER A 237 31.24 -29.67 -137.45
N THR A 238 30.47 -30.75 -137.62
CA THR A 238 29.52 -31.24 -136.60
C THR A 238 30.23 -31.83 -135.37
N ALA A 239 31.34 -32.57 -135.55
CA ALA A 239 32.17 -33.05 -134.45
C ALA A 239 32.85 -31.89 -133.70
N ARG A 240 33.25 -30.84 -134.41
CA ARG A 240 33.76 -29.60 -133.82
C ARG A 240 32.69 -28.89 -133.00
N GLN A 241 31.48 -28.73 -133.55
CA GLN A 241 30.36 -28.10 -132.85
C GLN A 241 30.02 -28.86 -131.57
N ARG A 242 29.89 -30.20 -131.60
CA ARG A 242 29.67 -31.00 -130.38
C ARG A 242 30.75 -30.78 -129.32
N ARG A 243 32.02 -30.72 -129.72
CA ARG A 243 33.14 -30.42 -128.80
C ARG A 243 33.16 -28.98 -128.28
N GLU A 244 32.52 -28.04 -128.97
CA GLU A 244 32.34 -26.66 -128.52
C GLU A 244 31.13 -26.56 -127.57
N GLU A 245 30.06 -27.32 -127.82
CA GLU A 245 28.90 -27.49 -126.93
C GLU A 245 29.27 -28.21 -125.62
N GLU A 246 30.04 -29.30 -125.68
CA GLU A 246 30.60 -30.00 -124.51
C GLU A 246 31.49 -29.09 -123.66
N ARG A 247 32.32 -28.25 -124.31
CA ARG A 247 33.14 -27.23 -123.63
C ARG A 247 32.28 -26.14 -123.00
N ALA A 248 31.19 -25.74 -123.64
CA ALA A 248 30.24 -24.78 -123.06
C ALA A 248 29.54 -25.39 -121.82
N SER A 249 29.04 -26.64 -121.91
CA SER A 249 28.40 -27.35 -120.78
C SER A 249 29.35 -27.45 -119.59
N THR A 250 30.54 -28.02 -119.81
CA THR A 250 31.55 -28.17 -118.74
C THR A 250 32.01 -26.83 -118.15
N GLN A 251 32.09 -25.76 -118.96
CA GLN A 251 32.35 -24.42 -118.44
C GLN A 251 31.21 -23.87 -117.57
N THR A 252 29.94 -24.13 -117.91
CA THR A 252 28.79 -23.75 -117.07
C THR A 252 28.72 -24.57 -115.78
N GLU A 253 29.04 -25.87 -115.82
CA GLU A 253 29.16 -26.74 -114.64
C GLU A 253 30.27 -26.25 -113.71
N LEU A 254 31.47 -25.95 -114.24
CA LEU A 254 32.57 -25.38 -113.46
C LEU A 254 32.21 -24.05 -112.82
N SER A 255 31.52 -23.15 -113.54
CA SER A 255 31.05 -21.88 -112.97
C SER A 255 30.01 -22.09 -111.86
N THR A 256 29.17 -23.12 -111.97
CA THR A 256 28.16 -23.47 -110.96
C THR A 256 28.84 -24.01 -109.70
N LEU A 257 29.74 -24.99 -109.86
CA LEU A 257 30.54 -25.57 -108.77
C LEU A 257 31.44 -24.53 -108.07
N GLN A 258 31.97 -23.55 -108.81
CA GLN A 258 32.69 -22.41 -108.21
C GLN A 258 31.77 -21.54 -107.36
N GLY A 259 30.55 -21.27 -107.81
CA GLY A 259 29.52 -20.58 -107.03
C GLY A 259 29.16 -21.33 -105.74
N GLU A 260 28.93 -22.64 -105.84
CA GLU A 260 28.64 -23.51 -104.69
C GLU A 260 29.81 -23.59 -103.71
N ASN A 261 31.05 -23.73 -104.20
CA ASN A 261 32.24 -23.75 -103.34
C ASN A 261 32.44 -22.44 -102.57
N ASN A 262 32.18 -21.30 -103.23
CA ASN A 262 32.20 -19.99 -102.57
C ASN A 262 31.09 -19.85 -101.52
N ARG A 263 29.89 -20.37 -101.79
CA ARG A 263 28.80 -20.42 -100.82
C ARG A 263 29.15 -21.30 -99.61
N LEU A 264 29.69 -22.49 -99.82
CA LEU A 264 30.10 -23.40 -98.74
C LEU A 264 31.19 -22.77 -97.86
N ARG A 265 32.14 -22.02 -98.45
CA ARG A 265 33.13 -21.24 -97.68
C ARG A 265 32.49 -20.14 -96.83
N GLN A 266 31.47 -19.45 -97.34
CA GLN A 266 30.72 -18.46 -96.55
C GLN A 266 29.91 -19.11 -95.42
N GLU A 267 29.31 -20.27 -95.68
CA GLU A 267 28.61 -21.06 -94.65
C GLU A 267 29.59 -21.57 -93.58
N GLN A 268 30.78 -22.04 -93.96
CA GLN A 268 31.86 -22.41 -93.03
C GLN A 268 32.31 -21.22 -92.17
N GLN A 269 32.62 -20.06 -92.77
CA GLN A 269 33.00 -18.86 -92.02
C GLN A 269 31.90 -18.39 -91.06
N ARG A 270 30.63 -18.58 -91.42
CA ARG A 270 29.49 -18.30 -90.54
C ARG A 270 29.42 -19.26 -89.35
N LEU A 271 29.71 -20.55 -89.55
CA LEU A 271 29.78 -21.54 -88.47
C LEU A 271 30.97 -21.28 -87.55
N GLU A 272 32.17 -21.03 -88.09
CA GLU A 272 33.36 -20.66 -87.32
C GLU A 272 33.12 -19.41 -86.45
N LYS A 273 32.41 -18.41 -86.98
CA LYS A 273 31.99 -17.24 -86.20
C LYS A 273 30.99 -17.60 -85.10
N LEU A 274 30.01 -18.47 -85.37
CA LEU A 274 29.01 -18.89 -84.38
C LEU A 274 29.65 -19.72 -83.25
N ASP A 275 30.60 -20.59 -83.58
CA ASP A 275 31.37 -21.38 -82.61
C ASP A 275 32.24 -20.48 -81.73
N ALA A 276 32.83 -19.41 -82.28
CA ALA A 276 33.54 -18.40 -81.51
C ALA A 276 32.60 -17.60 -80.57
N GLU A 277 31.43 -17.16 -81.07
CA GLU A 277 30.41 -16.48 -80.26
C GLU A 277 29.89 -17.39 -79.12
N TYR A 278 29.66 -18.68 -79.40
CA TYR A 278 29.21 -19.65 -78.41
C TYR A 278 30.30 -20.02 -77.39
N SER A 279 31.57 -20.09 -77.81
CA SER A 279 32.70 -20.32 -76.91
C SER A 279 32.89 -19.14 -75.94
N ALA A 280 32.85 -17.90 -76.45
CA ALA A 280 32.92 -16.69 -75.63
C ALA A 280 31.72 -16.59 -74.65
N PHE A 281 30.51 -16.97 -75.10
CA PHE A 281 29.34 -17.06 -74.22
C PHE A 281 29.55 -18.10 -73.11
N ARG A 282 30.05 -19.29 -73.44
CA ARG A 282 30.35 -20.34 -72.47
C ARG A 282 31.35 -19.85 -71.42
N GLU A 283 32.50 -19.32 -71.85
CA GLU A 283 33.53 -18.79 -70.95
C GLU A 283 32.96 -17.70 -70.02
N SER A 284 32.12 -16.80 -70.54
CA SER A 284 31.42 -15.79 -69.74
C SER A 284 30.51 -16.42 -68.69
N THR A 285 29.70 -17.43 -69.06
CA THR A 285 28.81 -18.11 -68.11
C THR A 285 29.55 -18.97 -67.08
N GLU A 286 30.69 -19.56 -67.44
CA GLU A 286 31.55 -20.30 -66.51
C GLU A 286 32.25 -19.35 -65.51
N ALA A 287 32.68 -18.17 -65.96
CA ALA A 287 33.20 -17.12 -65.09
C ALA A 287 32.14 -16.54 -64.14
N GLU A 288 30.91 -16.28 -64.62
CA GLU A 288 29.79 -15.89 -63.77
C GLU A 288 29.43 -16.97 -62.75
N LEU A 289 29.42 -18.24 -63.17
CA LEU A 289 29.18 -19.37 -62.27
C LEU A 289 30.25 -19.45 -61.17
N ALA A 290 31.54 -19.33 -61.52
CA ALA A 290 32.64 -19.31 -60.55
C ALA A 290 32.50 -18.14 -59.56
N ALA A 291 32.20 -16.92 -60.03
CA ALA A 291 32.01 -15.75 -59.18
C ALA A 291 30.78 -15.90 -58.24
N THR A 292 29.69 -16.53 -58.70
CA THR A 292 28.55 -16.82 -57.83
C THR A 292 28.86 -17.91 -56.80
N GLN A 293 29.65 -18.93 -57.15
CA GLN A 293 30.11 -19.96 -56.21
C GLN A 293 31.01 -19.36 -55.12
N GLU A 294 31.99 -18.51 -55.49
CA GLU A 294 32.83 -17.79 -54.53
C GLU A 294 31.98 -16.93 -53.57
N LYS A 295 30.99 -16.21 -54.10
CA LYS A 295 30.06 -15.41 -53.28
C LYS A 295 29.20 -16.26 -52.34
N VAL A 296 28.76 -17.45 -52.77
CA VAL A 296 28.01 -18.38 -51.91
C VAL A 296 28.91 -18.92 -50.79
N LEU A 297 30.15 -19.30 -51.08
CA LEU A 297 31.12 -19.74 -50.08
C LEU A 297 31.45 -18.62 -49.07
N GLY A 298 31.63 -17.38 -49.53
CA GLY A 298 31.83 -16.22 -48.67
C GLY A 298 30.65 -15.94 -47.74
N LEU A 299 29.42 -16.03 -48.25
CA LEU A 299 28.20 -15.90 -47.43
C LEU A 299 28.03 -17.07 -46.45
N GLN A 300 28.46 -18.29 -46.82
CA GLN A 300 28.48 -19.43 -45.91
C GLN A 300 29.49 -19.23 -44.77
N SER A 301 30.70 -18.72 -45.06
CA SER A 301 31.68 -18.35 -44.01
C SER A 301 31.09 -17.32 -43.04
N GLN A 302 30.56 -16.22 -43.56
CA GLN A 302 29.92 -15.17 -42.75
C GLN A 302 28.73 -15.69 -41.92
N SER A 303 27.95 -16.63 -42.46
CA SER A 303 26.84 -17.25 -41.72
C SER A 303 27.34 -18.17 -40.59
N SER A 304 28.47 -18.86 -40.78
CA SER A 304 29.09 -19.69 -39.74
C SER A 304 29.73 -18.82 -38.65
N GLU A 305 30.51 -17.82 -39.03
CA GLU A 305 31.12 -16.83 -38.11
C GLU A 305 30.06 -16.12 -37.26
N LEU A 306 28.93 -15.73 -37.85
CA LEU A 306 27.82 -15.13 -37.12
C LEU A 306 27.12 -16.14 -36.19
N ALA A 307 26.98 -17.41 -36.59
CA ALA A 307 26.39 -18.44 -35.75
C ALA A 307 27.29 -18.79 -34.56
N GLU A 308 28.60 -18.88 -34.77
CA GLU A 308 29.61 -19.07 -33.71
C GLU A 308 29.59 -17.89 -32.73
N SER A 309 29.62 -16.64 -33.22
CA SER A 309 29.53 -15.45 -32.38
C SER A 309 28.23 -15.36 -31.58
N GLN A 310 27.09 -15.74 -32.17
CA GLN A 310 25.80 -15.83 -31.45
C GLN A 310 25.81 -16.93 -30.39
N GLN A 311 26.45 -18.07 -30.66
CA GLN A 311 26.59 -19.17 -29.72
C GLN A 311 27.51 -18.78 -28.54
N GLU A 312 28.61 -18.07 -28.78
CA GLU A 312 29.47 -17.51 -27.73
C GLU A 312 28.72 -16.50 -26.84
N GLN A 313 27.95 -15.58 -27.44
CA GLN A 313 27.11 -14.65 -26.68
C GLN A 313 26.05 -15.35 -25.83
N LEU A 314 25.45 -16.45 -26.34
CA LEU A 314 24.49 -17.24 -25.59
C LEU A 314 25.13 -18.00 -24.42
N GLU A 315 26.32 -18.58 -24.59
CA GLU A 315 27.02 -19.23 -23.47
C GLU A 315 27.52 -18.22 -22.43
N HIS A 316 27.97 -17.02 -22.85
CA HIS A 316 28.31 -15.94 -21.93
C HIS A 316 27.10 -15.47 -21.10
N LEU A 317 25.95 -15.21 -21.74
CA LEU A 317 24.72 -14.84 -21.03
C LEU A 317 24.23 -15.96 -20.09
N LYS A 318 24.40 -17.24 -20.46
CA LYS A 318 24.13 -18.37 -19.56
C LYS A 318 25.06 -18.39 -18.36
N SER A 319 26.36 -18.10 -18.54
CA SER A 319 27.30 -18.07 -17.42
C SER A 319 27.00 -16.92 -16.46
N GLU A 320 26.73 -15.71 -16.96
CA GLU A 320 26.32 -14.55 -16.15
C GLU A 320 25.03 -14.83 -15.38
N HIS A 321 24.02 -15.42 -16.04
CA HIS A 321 22.77 -15.78 -15.39
C HIS A 321 22.95 -16.88 -14.33
N SER A 322 23.85 -17.85 -14.56
CA SER A 322 24.17 -18.88 -13.57
C SER A 322 24.92 -18.31 -12.36
N GLU A 323 25.81 -17.33 -12.56
CA GLU A 323 26.51 -16.63 -11.48
C GLU A 323 25.53 -15.78 -10.66
N PHE A 324 24.63 -15.04 -11.32
CA PHE A 324 23.58 -14.26 -10.66
C PHE A 324 22.59 -15.13 -9.87
N LEU A 325 22.20 -16.30 -10.41
CA LEU A 325 21.36 -17.26 -9.67
C LEU A 325 22.09 -17.81 -8.43
N SER A 326 23.36 -18.16 -8.54
CA SER A 326 24.18 -18.59 -7.39
C SER A 326 24.31 -17.49 -6.34
N GLN A 327 24.49 -16.22 -6.77
CA GLN A 327 24.49 -15.09 -5.84
C GLN A 327 23.16 -14.95 -5.11
N LEU A 328 22.02 -15.01 -5.82
CA LEU A 328 20.69 -14.95 -5.20
C LEU A 328 20.41 -16.13 -4.26
N GLU A 329 20.89 -17.34 -4.57
CA GLU A 329 20.79 -18.51 -3.70
C GLU A 329 21.60 -18.30 -2.40
N ASN A 330 22.83 -17.77 -2.50
CA ASN A 330 23.65 -17.44 -1.34
C ASN A 330 23.05 -16.32 -0.48
N GLU A 331 22.53 -15.25 -1.09
CA GLU A 331 21.83 -14.16 -0.39
C GLU A 331 20.55 -14.67 0.29
N LEU A 332 19.79 -15.54 -0.36
CA LEU A 332 18.61 -16.17 0.22
C LEU A 332 18.95 -17.06 1.42
N GLU A 333 20.05 -17.81 1.38
CA GLU A 333 20.48 -18.65 2.50
C GLU A 333 20.98 -17.80 3.67
N ALA A 334 21.73 -16.73 3.42
CA ALA A 334 22.14 -15.76 4.44
C ALA A 334 20.91 -15.14 5.15
N VAL A 335 19.87 -14.73 4.40
CA VAL A 335 18.63 -14.20 4.97
C VAL A 335 17.86 -15.25 5.79
N LYS A 336 17.90 -16.54 5.42
CA LYS A 336 17.34 -17.62 6.25
C LYS A 336 18.12 -17.78 7.56
N GLU A 337 19.44 -17.70 7.52
CA GLU A 337 20.29 -17.80 8.71
C GLU A 337 20.08 -16.61 9.66
N GLU A 338 20.01 -15.38 9.13
CA GLU A 338 19.61 -14.19 9.89
C GLU A 338 18.22 -14.33 10.51
N LEU A 339 17.24 -14.84 9.77
CA LEU A 339 15.88 -15.07 10.27
C LEU A 339 15.84 -16.13 11.38
N SER A 340 16.61 -17.22 11.22
CA SER A 340 16.77 -18.27 12.23
C SER A 340 17.41 -17.73 13.51
N GLN A 341 18.44 -16.89 13.38
CA GLN A 341 19.09 -16.23 14.51
C GLN A 341 18.12 -15.25 15.20
N ALA A 342 17.38 -14.44 14.44
CA ALA A 342 16.40 -13.50 14.98
C ALA A 342 15.26 -14.22 15.73
N ASP A 343 14.79 -15.37 15.25
CA ASP A 343 13.82 -16.19 15.98
C ASP A 343 14.43 -16.84 17.24
N ALA A 344 15.71 -17.26 17.21
CA ALA A 344 16.41 -17.74 18.40
C ALA A 344 16.56 -16.64 19.47
N ASP A 345 17.00 -15.44 19.09
CA ASP A 345 17.13 -14.27 19.95
C ASP A 345 15.78 -13.86 20.54
N LYS A 346 14.70 -13.91 19.74
CA LYS A 346 13.33 -13.66 20.17
C LYS A 346 12.82 -14.70 21.17
N GLN A 347 13.15 -15.99 21.01
CA GLN A 347 12.81 -17.01 22.01
C GLN A 347 13.64 -16.81 23.29
N HIS A 348 14.91 -16.46 23.19
CA HIS A 348 15.76 -16.13 24.34
C HIS A 348 15.23 -14.92 25.11
N LEU A 349 14.90 -13.82 24.42
CA LEU A 349 14.31 -12.63 25.02
C LEU A 349 12.95 -12.94 25.67
N LYS A 350 12.11 -13.76 25.02
CA LYS A 350 10.84 -14.23 25.60
C LYS A 350 11.05 -15.05 26.87
N ALA A 351 12.04 -15.95 26.89
CA ALA A 351 12.36 -16.74 28.06
C ALA A 351 12.86 -15.86 29.21
N SER A 352 13.78 -14.94 28.93
CA SER A 352 14.30 -13.96 29.89
C SER A 352 13.20 -13.06 30.46
N LEU A 353 12.32 -12.51 29.60
CA LEU A 353 11.18 -11.69 30.05
C LEU A 353 10.21 -12.51 30.91
N THR A 354 9.95 -13.77 30.55
CA THR A 354 9.10 -14.67 31.36
C THR A 354 9.72 -14.93 32.72
N GLN A 355 11.05 -15.13 32.78
CA GLN A 355 11.79 -15.32 34.02
C GLN A 355 11.71 -14.09 34.94
N GLU A 356 11.96 -12.89 34.40
CA GLU A 356 11.81 -11.63 35.15
C GLU A 356 10.37 -11.45 35.67
N LEU A 357 9.37 -11.74 34.85
CA LEU A 357 7.96 -11.63 35.24
C LEU A 357 7.61 -12.60 36.37
N THR A 358 8.13 -13.83 36.34
CA THR A 358 7.97 -14.79 37.45
C THR A 358 8.73 -14.37 38.72
N ALA A 359 9.91 -13.76 38.59
CA ALA A 359 10.67 -13.26 39.75
C ALA A 359 9.97 -12.07 40.41
N LEU A 360 9.45 -11.12 39.63
CA LEU A 360 8.65 -10.00 40.12
C LEU A 360 7.33 -10.44 40.74
N GLN A 361 6.68 -11.49 40.22
CA GLN A 361 5.51 -12.10 40.85
C GLN A 361 5.87 -12.69 42.22
N GLN A 362 6.97 -13.43 42.33
CA GLN A 362 7.44 -13.98 43.60
C GLN A 362 7.83 -12.90 44.62
N GLU A 363 8.52 -11.83 44.20
CA GLU A 363 8.78 -10.67 45.07
C GLU A 363 7.49 -9.99 45.53
N HIS A 364 6.51 -9.84 44.64
CA HIS A 364 5.23 -9.22 44.99
C HIS A 364 4.42 -10.06 45.98
N GLU A 365 4.34 -11.38 45.76
CA GLU A 365 3.70 -12.32 46.68
C GLU A 365 4.41 -12.35 48.05
N ALA A 366 5.75 -12.35 48.07
CA ALA A 366 6.53 -12.27 49.31
C ALA A 366 6.30 -10.95 50.05
N ALA A 367 6.24 -9.81 49.33
CA ALA A 367 5.96 -8.51 49.92
C ALA A 367 4.52 -8.37 50.44
N LEU A 368 3.55 -9.03 49.78
CA LEU A 368 2.17 -9.14 50.27
C LEU A 368 2.13 -10.00 51.54
N ALA A 369 2.74 -11.19 51.54
CA ALA A 369 2.82 -12.04 52.72
C ALA A 369 3.52 -11.36 53.91
N GLN A 370 4.57 -10.57 53.65
CA GLN A 370 5.24 -9.77 54.68
C GLN A 370 4.33 -8.66 55.22
N LYS A 371 3.56 -7.98 54.36
CA LYS A 371 2.56 -6.99 54.79
C LYS A 371 1.45 -7.61 55.61
N ASP A 372 0.90 -8.74 55.18
CA ASP A 372 -0.17 -9.45 55.89
C ASP A 372 0.31 -9.96 57.26
N ALA A 373 1.54 -10.46 57.35
CA ALA A 373 2.17 -10.80 58.62
C ALA A 373 2.33 -9.58 59.54
N ALA A 374 2.85 -8.46 59.02
CA ALA A 374 3.00 -7.22 59.79
C ALA A 374 1.64 -6.64 60.23
N LEU A 375 0.61 -6.71 59.38
CA LEU A 375 -0.74 -6.25 59.67
C LEU A 375 -1.40 -7.17 60.71
N THR A 376 -1.16 -8.48 60.66
CA THR A 376 -1.60 -9.44 61.68
C THR A 376 -0.96 -9.16 63.05
N ILE A 377 0.34 -8.87 63.09
CA ILE A 377 1.04 -8.47 64.33
C ILE A 377 0.45 -7.15 64.86
N ALA A 378 0.33 -6.12 64.02
CA ALA A 378 -0.24 -4.84 64.43
C ALA A 378 -1.70 -4.95 64.91
N LEU A 379 -2.51 -5.84 64.31
CA LEU A 379 -3.87 -6.14 64.77
C LEU A 379 -3.86 -6.86 66.12
N HIS A 380 -2.91 -7.76 66.36
CA HIS A 380 -2.74 -8.44 67.65
C HIS A 380 -2.33 -7.45 68.75
N ASP A 381 -1.34 -6.60 68.49
CA ASP A 381 -0.87 -5.55 69.41
C ASP A 381 -1.97 -4.53 69.71
N ALA A 382 -2.75 -4.13 68.71
CA ALA A 382 -3.92 -3.28 68.89
C ALA A 382 -5.03 -3.97 69.70
N THR A 383 -5.23 -5.28 69.52
CA THR A 383 -6.20 -6.06 70.30
C THR A 383 -5.76 -6.19 71.76
N ALA A 384 -4.48 -6.46 72.01
CA ALA A 384 -3.89 -6.48 73.35
C ALA A 384 -4.01 -5.10 74.02
N SER A 385 -3.67 -4.01 73.31
CA SER A 385 -3.80 -2.63 73.80
C SER A 385 -5.25 -2.28 74.16
N LEU A 386 -6.22 -2.68 73.32
CA LEU A 386 -7.65 -2.51 73.61
C LEU A 386 -8.13 -3.34 74.80
N GLN A 387 -7.50 -4.50 75.06
CA GLN A 387 -7.80 -5.31 76.22
C GLN A 387 -7.27 -4.66 77.51
N THR A 388 -6.02 -4.19 77.53
CA THR A 388 -5.47 -3.40 78.63
C THR A 388 -6.30 -2.13 78.90
N LEU A 389 -6.71 -1.41 77.84
CA LEU A 389 -7.55 -0.21 77.98
C LEU A 389 -8.95 -0.54 78.54
N ARG A 390 -9.51 -1.72 78.23
CA ARG A 390 -10.76 -2.21 78.84
C ARG A 390 -10.57 -2.54 80.32
N GLU A 391 -9.47 -3.19 80.67
CA GLU A 391 -9.13 -3.51 82.07
C GLU A 391 -8.97 -2.22 82.88
N GLU A 392 -8.22 -1.23 82.38
CA GLU A 392 -8.11 0.11 82.95
C GLU A 392 -9.47 0.82 83.06
N HIS A 393 -10.31 0.77 82.02
CA HIS A 393 -11.65 1.37 82.05
C HIS A 393 -12.55 0.69 83.09
N THR A 394 -12.48 -0.64 83.27
CA THR A 394 -13.24 -1.33 84.32
C THR A 394 -12.72 -0.99 85.72
N ALA A 395 -11.41 -0.82 85.90
CA ALA A 395 -10.83 -0.33 87.16
C ALA A 395 -11.23 1.14 87.44
N LEU A 396 -11.28 1.98 86.42
CA LEU A 396 -11.79 3.35 86.50
C LEU A 396 -13.30 3.39 86.81
N GLN A 397 -14.10 2.48 86.25
CA GLN A 397 -15.52 2.36 86.61
C GLN A 397 -15.70 1.87 88.06
N ALA A 398 -14.89 0.93 88.53
CA ALA A 398 -14.94 0.47 89.93
C ALA A 398 -14.50 1.56 90.93
N THR A 399 -13.46 2.34 90.59
CA THR A 399 -13.03 3.50 91.40
C THR A 399 -14.02 4.66 91.32
N HIS A 400 -14.68 4.89 90.17
CA HIS A 400 -15.78 5.84 90.04
C HIS A 400 -17.02 5.40 90.85
N ALA A 401 -17.38 4.11 90.85
CA ALA A 401 -18.49 3.58 91.64
C ALA A 401 -18.23 3.72 93.16
N THR A 402 -17.02 3.42 93.62
CA THR A 402 -16.63 3.58 95.04
C THR A 402 -16.50 5.05 95.44
N THR A 403 -15.95 5.93 94.60
CA THR A 403 -15.91 7.37 94.89
C THR A 403 -17.28 8.04 94.84
N THR A 404 -18.17 7.67 93.92
CA THR A 404 -19.56 8.16 93.92
C THR A 404 -20.35 7.66 95.12
N THR A 405 -20.15 6.42 95.57
CA THR A 405 -20.74 5.92 96.83
C THR A 405 -20.22 6.70 98.04
N SER A 406 -18.91 6.89 98.15
CA SER A 406 -18.28 7.69 99.21
C SER A 406 -18.73 9.16 99.21
N LEU A 407 -18.87 9.76 98.02
CA LEU A 407 -19.39 11.12 97.84
C LEU A 407 -20.88 11.20 98.22
N HIS A 408 -21.67 10.17 97.91
CA HIS A 408 -23.08 10.09 98.33
C HIS A 408 -23.20 9.99 99.85
N GLU A 409 -22.41 9.13 100.51
CA GLU A 409 -22.34 9.08 101.97
C GLU A 409 -21.90 10.41 102.60
N ALA A 410 -20.89 11.07 102.02
CA ALA A 410 -20.42 12.38 102.48
C ALA A 410 -21.50 13.46 102.29
N THR A 411 -22.25 13.41 101.20
CA THR A 411 -23.39 14.31 100.93
C THR A 411 -24.54 14.04 101.90
N THR A 412 -24.80 12.78 102.26
CA THR A 412 -25.82 12.40 103.25
C THR A 412 -25.44 12.91 104.64
N ARG A 413 -24.18 12.70 105.07
CA ARG A 413 -23.63 13.26 106.32
C ARG A 413 -23.64 14.80 106.33
N PHE A 414 -23.38 15.44 105.19
CA PHE A 414 -23.50 16.90 105.05
C PHE A 414 -24.95 17.37 105.15
N HIS A 415 -25.91 16.61 104.59
CA HIS A 415 -27.33 16.90 104.73
C HIS A 415 -27.79 16.75 106.19
N GLU A 416 -27.40 15.67 106.87
CA GLU A 416 -27.67 15.43 108.31
C GLU A 416 -27.14 16.56 109.21
N THR A 417 -25.89 16.99 108.99
CA THR A 417 -25.31 18.13 109.73
C THR A 417 -26.01 19.46 109.38
N THR A 418 -26.44 19.65 108.13
CA THR A 418 -27.24 20.82 107.72
C THR A 418 -28.61 20.85 108.38
N THR A 419 -29.33 19.72 108.45
CA THR A 419 -30.59 19.63 109.21
C THR A 419 -30.37 19.81 110.71
N SER A 420 -29.27 19.30 111.27
CA SER A 420 -28.91 19.50 112.67
C SER A 420 -28.65 20.98 112.98
N LEU A 421 -27.91 21.68 112.11
CA LEU A 421 -27.67 23.12 112.19
C LEU A 421 -28.94 23.96 112.02
N GLN A 422 -29.84 23.60 111.09
CA GLN A 422 -31.14 24.26 110.96
C GLN A 422 -32.01 24.08 112.22
N THR A 423 -31.93 22.90 112.85
CA THR A 423 -32.66 22.63 114.11
C THR A 423 -32.06 23.45 115.26
N LEU A 424 -30.72 23.49 115.36
CA LEU A 424 -30.00 24.35 116.31
C LEU A 424 -30.36 25.82 116.14
N HIS A 425 -30.37 26.33 114.90
CA HIS A 425 -30.69 27.72 114.59
C HIS A 425 -32.14 28.07 114.97
N LYS A 426 -33.10 27.17 114.73
CA LYS A 426 -34.49 27.31 115.21
C LYS A 426 -34.56 27.37 116.73
N THR A 427 -33.82 26.51 117.45
CA THR A 427 -33.78 26.57 118.92
C THR A 427 -33.12 27.85 119.46
N HIS A 428 -32.07 28.35 118.81
CA HIS A 428 -31.43 29.62 119.18
C HIS A 428 -32.36 30.82 118.98
N HIS A 429 -33.05 30.89 117.83
CA HIS A 429 -34.00 31.96 117.54
C HIS A 429 -35.20 31.94 118.50
N ALA A 430 -35.69 30.77 118.89
CA ALA A 430 -36.70 30.65 119.94
C ALA A 430 -36.18 31.17 121.30
N LEU A 431 -34.93 30.84 121.65
CA LEU A 431 -34.29 31.31 122.89
C LEU A 431 -34.16 32.84 122.90
N GLU A 432 -33.66 33.44 121.82
CA GLU A 432 -33.57 34.91 121.67
C GLU A 432 -34.93 35.59 121.82
N GLN A 433 -35.98 35.00 121.26
CA GLN A 433 -37.33 35.55 121.35
C GLN A 433 -37.84 35.55 122.80
N THR A 434 -37.67 34.43 123.53
CA THR A 434 -38.01 34.37 124.97
C THR A 434 -37.17 35.35 125.80
N HIS A 435 -35.90 35.57 125.46
CA HIS A 435 -35.04 36.55 126.14
C HIS A 435 -35.51 38.00 125.92
N ARG A 436 -35.95 38.34 124.70
CA ARG A 436 -36.53 39.66 124.40
C ARG A 436 -37.84 39.87 125.16
N GLU A 437 -38.72 38.88 125.20
CA GLU A 437 -39.99 38.93 125.95
C GLU A 437 -39.76 39.10 127.47
N LEU A 438 -38.80 38.36 128.05
CA LEU A 438 -38.37 38.52 129.45
C LEU A 438 -37.77 39.92 129.71
N SER A 439 -36.97 40.45 128.80
CA SER A 439 -36.37 41.79 128.93
C SER A 439 -37.42 42.90 128.93
N VAL A 440 -38.43 42.80 128.05
CA VAL A 440 -39.56 43.73 128.00
C VAL A 440 -40.42 43.61 129.26
N SER A 441 -40.70 42.39 129.73
CA SER A 441 -41.47 42.16 130.94
C SER A 441 -40.77 42.70 132.20
N LEU A 442 -39.45 42.56 132.30
CA LEU A 442 -38.66 43.15 133.39
C LEU A 442 -38.70 44.68 133.34
N HIS A 443 -38.48 45.29 132.18
CA HIS A 443 -38.51 46.74 132.02
C HIS A 443 -39.88 47.36 132.37
N GLN A 444 -40.98 46.70 131.98
CA GLN A 444 -42.34 47.10 132.38
C GLN A 444 -42.54 46.99 133.90
N ARG A 445 -41.93 45.99 134.54
CA ARG A 445 -42.03 45.80 136.00
C ARG A 445 -41.25 46.86 136.77
N ASP A 446 -40.08 47.27 136.27
CA ASP A 446 -39.30 48.35 136.87
C ASP A 446 -40.01 49.71 136.75
N LEU A 447 -40.62 50.01 135.59
CA LEU A 447 -41.47 51.20 135.43
C LEU A 447 -42.68 51.20 136.38
N ALA A 448 -43.32 50.03 136.58
CA ALA A 448 -44.43 49.90 137.53
C ALA A 448 -43.99 50.06 139.00
N LEU A 449 -42.79 49.63 139.36
CA LEU A 449 -42.20 49.86 140.68
C LEU A 449 -41.86 51.34 140.89
N GLN A 450 -41.25 51.98 139.89
CA GLN A 450 -40.89 53.41 139.95
C GLN A 450 -42.11 54.33 140.06
N ALA A 451 -43.21 54.00 139.36
CA ALA A 451 -44.50 54.68 139.49
C ALA A 451 -45.14 54.48 140.87
N ARG A 452 -44.95 53.30 141.49
CA ARG A 452 -45.44 53.00 142.83
C ARG A 452 -44.64 53.72 143.92
N ASP A 453 -43.32 53.81 143.78
CA ASP A 453 -42.48 54.53 144.73
C ASP A 453 -42.76 56.03 144.70
N THR A 454 -42.96 56.64 143.52
CA THR A 454 -43.38 58.04 143.41
C THR A 454 -44.75 58.30 144.03
N ALA A 455 -45.73 57.39 143.85
CA ALA A 455 -47.04 57.50 144.50
C ALA A 455 -46.96 57.37 146.03
N LEU A 456 -46.11 56.48 146.55
CA LEU A 456 -45.85 56.36 148.00
C LEU A 456 -45.17 57.62 148.56
N GLN A 457 -44.20 58.18 147.82
CA GLN A 457 -43.49 59.39 148.22
C GLN A 457 -44.42 60.61 148.28
N GLN A 458 -45.36 60.73 147.34
CA GLN A 458 -46.44 61.73 147.41
C GLN A 458 -47.34 61.52 148.64
N GLN A 459 -47.73 60.27 148.94
CA GLN A 459 -48.50 59.95 150.15
C GLN A 459 -47.78 60.35 151.45
N THR A 460 -46.47 60.15 151.53
CA THR A 460 -45.66 60.55 152.69
C THR A 460 -45.68 62.07 152.88
N ILE A 461 -45.52 62.85 151.79
CA ILE A 461 -45.60 64.32 151.82
C ILE A 461 -46.97 64.77 152.34
N THR A 462 -48.08 64.24 151.79
CA THR A 462 -49.43 64.62 152.24
C THR A 462 -49.70 64.26 153.71
N LEU A 463 -49.18 63.12 154.18
CA LEU A 463 -49.28 62.75 155.60
C LEU A 463 -48.43 63.66 156.50
N GLN A 464 -47.28 64.13 156.01
CA GLN A 464 -46.42 65.06 156.73
C GLN A 464 -47.07 66.45 156.85
N GLU A 465 -47.70 66.95 155.78
CA GLU A 465 -48.52 68.18 155.78
C GLU A 465 -49.74 68.09 156.71
N GLN A 466 -50.40 66.93 156.78
CA GLN A 466 -51.46 66.67 157.76
C GLN A 466 -50.92 66.64 159.20
N THR A 467 -49.69 66.17 159.40
CA THR A 467 -49.05 66.12 160.72
C THR A 467 -48.65 67.51 161.20
N THR A 468 -48.13 68.37 160.32
CA THR A 468 -47.80 69.77 160.68
C THR A 468 -49.05 70.59 160.98
N THR A 469 -50.12 70.48 160.18
CA THR A 469 -51.39 71.18 160.46
C THR A 469 -52.04 70.70 161.76
N LEU A 470 -51.95 69.41 162.11
CA LEU A 470 -52.38 68.91 163.43
C LEU A 470 -51.50 69.42 164.58
N GLN A 471 -50.18 69.58 164.37
CA GLN A 471 -49.29 70.19 165.36
C GLN A 471 -49.62 71.67 165.59
N GLU A 472 -49.89 72.44 164.52
CA GLU A 472 -50.33 73.84 164.60
C GLU A 472 -51.68 73.98 165.34
N GLN A 473 -52.66 73.13 165.02
CA GLN A 473 -53.93 73.09 165.75
C GLN A 473 -53.73 72.74 167.23
N THR A 474 -52.83 71.80 167.54
CA THR A 474 -52.51 71.43 168.93
C THR A 474 -51.83 72.58 169.68
N ALA A 475 -50.90 73.29 169.05
CA ALA A 475 -50.27 74.48 169.61
C ALA A 475 -51.28 75.61 169.87
N THR A 476 -52.20 75.83 168.93
CA THR A 476 -53.28 76.83 169.04
C THR A 476 -54.24 76.51 170.19
N LEU A 477 -54.65 75.23 170.32
CA LEU A 477 -55.47 74.76 171.44
C LEU A 477 -54.73 74.86 172.78
N HIS A 478 -53.42 74.60 172.79
CA HIS A 478 -52.60 74.74 174.00
C HIS A 478 -52.54 76.21 174.44
N GLN A 479 -52.36 77.14 173.49
CA GLN A 479 -52.38 78.58 173.75
C GLN A 479 -53.75 79.06 174.25
N GLN A 480 -54.85 78.65 173.62
CA GLN A 480 -56.20 78.94 174.13
C GLN A 480 -56.43 78.38 175.54
N THR A 481 -55.83 77.23 175.85
CA THR A 481 -55.93 76.62 177.19
C THR A 481 -55.15 77.42 178.24
N THR A 482 -53.94 77.90 177.94
CA THR A 482 -53.18 78.77 178.85
C THR A 482 -53.84 80.14 179.03
N GLU A 483 -54.41 80.73 177.98
CA GLU A 483 -55.20 81.97 178.06
C GLU A 483 -56.44 81.79 178.95
N LEU A 484 -57.17 80.67 178.81
CA LEU A 484 -58.29 80.31 179.70
C LEU A 484 -57.87 80.05 181.15
N GLN A 485 -56.71 79.45 181.38
CA GLN A 485 -56.15 79.27 182.73
C GLN A 485 -55.75 80.61 183.35
N HIS A 486 -55.17 81.54 182.58
CA HIS A 486 -54.83 82.88 183.05
C HIS A 486 -56.09 83.69 183.40
N ALA A 487 -57.09 83.71 182.51
CA ALA A 487 -58.37 84.36 182.75
C ALA A 487 -59.08 83.82 184.00
N ARG A 488 -59.02 82.50 184.26
CA ARG A 488 -59.51 81.90 185.51
C ARG A 488 -58.73 82.34 186.74
N ALA A 489 -57.40 82.45 186.65
CA ALA A 489 -56.56 82.91 187.76
C ALA A 489 -56.86 84.37 188.13
N ASP A 490 -57.09 85.24 187.15
CA ASP A 490 -57.40 86.65 187.42
C ASP A 490 -58.85 86.85 187.89
N ASN A 491 -59.80 86.03 187.43
CA ASN A 491 -61.15 86.00 187.98
C ASN A 491 -61.16 85.53 189.46
N ALA A 492 -60.36 84.52 189.79
CA ALA A 492 -60.16 84.06 191.18
C ALA A 492 -59.53 85.15 192.08
N ARG A 493 -58.60 85.95 191.54
CA ARG A 493 -58.01 87.11 192.24
C ARG A 493 -59.03 88.22 192.49
N LEU A 494 -59.87 88.55 191.50
CA LEU A 494 -60.95 89.53 191.65
C LEU A 494 -61.99 89.08 192.68
N LEU A 495 -62.36 87.79 192.69
CA LEU A 495 -63.24 87.22 193.71
C LEU A 495 -62.65 87.24 195.12
N TYR A 496 -61.32 87.09 195.26
CA TYR A 496 -60.64 87.21 196.56
C TYR A 496 -60.56 88.68 197.02
N ALA A 497 -60.33 89.62 196.11
CA ALA A 497 -60.33 91.05 196.40
C ALA A 497 -61.72 91.57 196.84
N LEU A 498 -62.80 91.08 196.21
CA LEU A 498 -64.18 91.40 196.62
C LEU A 498 -64.53 90.84 198.00
N LYS A 499 -64.21 89.57 198.29
CA LYS A 499 -64.57 88.95 199.57
C LYS A 499 -63.82 89.50 200.79
N LEU A 500 -62.64 90.11 200.63
CA LEU A 500 -61.89 90.68 201.75
C LEU A 500 -62.31 92.12 202.12
N ALA A 501 -63.06 92.79 201.24
CA ALA A 501 -63.59 94.14 201.49
C ALA A 501 -64.86 94.14 202.36
N GLU A 502 -65.53 93.00 202.51
CA GLU A 502 -66.92 92.92 203.01
C GLU A 502 -67.05 92.35 204.44
N ALA A 503 -65.95 91.91 205.07
CA ALA A 503 -65.98 91.15 206.33
C ALA A 503 -65.24 91.82 207.52
N ARG A 504 -65.68 93.02 207.91
CA ARG A 504 -65.34 93.66 209.21
C ARG A 504 -66.50 93.54 210.22
N SER A 505 -66.87 92.34 210.67
CA SER A 505 -67.75 92.15 211.86
C SER A 505 -67.79 90.71 212.44
N MET A 506 -67.10 90.52 213.58
CA MET A 506 -67.32 89.55 214.68
C MET A 506 -67.48 88.01 214.48
N SER A 507 -66.68 87.25 215.26
CA SER A 507 -67.00 85.96 215.98
C SER A 507 -66.70 84.55 215.39
N ILE A 508 -65.67 83.84 215.97
CA ILE A 508 -65.65 82.51 216.69
C ILE A 508 -66.64 81.38 216.24
N PRO A 509 -66.34 80.02 216.20
CA PRO A 509 -65.09 79.20 216.09
C PRO A 509 -65.16 77.84 215.26
N GLN A 510 -64.06 77.04 215.27
CA GLN A 510 -63.98 75.54 215.28
C GLN A 510 -64.11 74.66 213.96
N PRO A 511 -63.64 73.37 213.95
CA PRO A 511 -62.96 72.64 212.81
C PRO A 511 -63.76 71.38 212.29
N PRO A 512 -63.21 70.25 211.72
CA PRO A 512 -61.82 69.80 211.34
C PRO A 512 -61.57 68.88 210.08
N TYR A 513 -60.27 68.56 209.86
CA TYR A 513 -59.67 67.23 209.47
C TYR A 513 -59.53 66.66 208.01
N LEU A 514 -58.28 66.21 207.71
CA LEU A 514 -57.78 65.02 206.93
C LEU A 514 -57.17 65.10 205.48
N GLY A 515 -55.97 64.49 205.32
CA GLY A 515 -55.28 64.01 204.09
C GLY A 515 -54.31 64.99 203.35
N GLY A 516 -53.06 64.71 202.92
CA GLY A 516 -52.15 63.52 202.88
C GLY A 516 -51.86 63.04 201.43
N ARG A 517 -50.66 62.69 200.90
CA ARG A 517 -49.21 62.60 201.31
C ARG A 517 -48.35 62.70 199.99
N ALA A 518 -47.18 63.36 199.89
CA ALA A 518 -45.78 63.04 200.28
C ALA A 518 -44.96 62.03 199.40
N GLY A 519 -43.73 62.43 198.99
CA GLY A 519 -42.61 61.60 198.49
C GLY A 519 -42.37 61.57 196.96
N SER A 520 -41.23 61.15 196.36
CA SER A 520 -39.77 61.33 196.60
C SER A 520 -38.94 60.26 195.83
N GLY A 521 -38.04 60.67 194.93
CA GLY A 521 -36.79 59.95 194.57
C GLY A 521 -36.75 58.96 193.37
N SER A 522 -35.50 58.68 192.93
CA SER A 522 -34.94 57.32 192.66
C SER A 522 -34.71 56.75 191.22
N TRP A 523 -33.42 56.50 190.90
CA TRP A 523 -32.80 55.30 190.24
C TRP A 523 -33.12 54.80 188.80
N VAL A 524 -32.05 54.68 187.98
CA VAL A 524 -31.44 53.46 187.37
C VAL A 524 -32.30 52.36 186.65
N LYS A 525 -31.73 51.84 185.53
CA LYS A 525 -31.92 50.53 184.81
C LYS A 525 -32.95 50.39 183.64
N ARG A 526 -32.40 50.33 182.42
CA ARG A 526 -32.36 49.19 181.47
C ARG A 526 -33.58 48.23 181.40
N VAL A 527 -34.21 48.07 180.21
CA VAL A 527 -34.44 46.79 179.45
C VAL A 527 -35.25 47.02 178.15
N ARG A 528 -35.16 46.05 177.21
CA ARG A 528 -35.74 45.96 175.85
C ARG A 528 -37.28 45.89 175.82
N GLY A 529 -37.90 46.23 174.66
CA GLY A 529 -39.12 45.49 174.21
C GLY A 529 -40.13 46.21 173.30
N TRP A 530 -40.08 45.91 171.99
CA TRP A 530 -41.20 45.61 171.08
C TRP A 530 -42.56 46.38 171.17
N VAL A 531 -42.99 47.02 170.06
CA VAL A 531 -44.21 46.72 169.23
C VAL A 531 -44.73 47.96 168.43
N LYS A 532 -44.70 47.83 167.09
CA LYS A 532 -45.56 48.43 166.02
C LYS A 532 -45.76 49.97 165.84
N ARG A 533 -45.29 50.41 164.65
CA ARG A 533 -46.04 51.05 163.52
C ARG A 533 -46.17 52.59 163.36
N LEU A 534 -45.79 52.99 162.13
CA LEU A 534 -46.32 54.06 161.26
C LEU A 534 -45.93 55.52 161.55
N GLY A 535 -45.56 56.26 160.48
CA GLY A 535 -45.59 57.73 160.43
C GLY A 535 -44.22 58.42 160.29
N PRO A 536 -44.19 59.66 159.75
CA PRO A 536 -43.56 59.85 158.43
C PRO A 536 -42.47 60.93 158.35
N ALA A 537 -41.59 60.76 157.35
CA ALA A 537 -40.94 61.79 156.54
C ALA A 537 -40.32 61.10 155.30
#